data_AF-A0A8H4L1L2-F1
#
_entry.id   AF-A0A8H4L1L2-F1
#
_cell.length_a   1.000
_cell.length_b   1.000
_cell.length_c   1.000
_cell.angle_alpha   90.00
_cell.angle_beta   90.00
_cell.angle_gamma   90.00
#
_symmetry.space_group_name_H-M   'P 1'
#
loop_
_entity.id
_entity.type
_entity.pdbx_description
1 polymer ?
#
loop_
_entity_poly.entity_id
_entity_poly.type
_entity_poly.pdbx_seq_one_letter_code
_entity_poly.pdbx_strand_id
1 'polypeptide(L)'
;MYNDAQINQYLSHIGFPFKEHPADPLQLLTELQMRQLERVPFENLSLHYSTKKRLSLDPNGVFHKIITRSRGGYCLENNNFFGQILRCLGFDCIYAAARVKKPASSTQDAGWLGWSHLAILVTIDEQKYLVDVGHGSPCPTRPIPLVPNTVIAGIYRQQLRLEYKSLAEHTDKSQRVWVYSHREHDEAAWIEAYCFTELECLPTDFETMNHFPMTSPKSIFTQNIIAQRFLMDDDKKELNGSVTLFRNRVKAHMARVGTMEEILESESDRVAAIERWFRIRLEPKERTAIEGSQTELRKMASLNSWWYRLLENYVYTVPEPPPRTRTKPMEVLCIGLPRSGTESLQHALLKLGYNHTYHGWDIVYETPNYSPQWFGSLDGDTTVTKDDFDAVLGHSVAVTDAAASVFAAELIAAYPDAKVVLNYRKDLDAWHRSAKETLVRNNGNWVLFTLSCLSKELFWSWHLYERFMWPGLFRALDGNIETGIARNGKWVYREHCNMIRGLVPKERLLEWTVEDGWEPLCDFLDKPVPDETFPHANAAAGWEDHGAALTKRYLRGAARSLALISTVFVGLGATAYMLPRRSN
;
A
#
# COMPACT_ATOMS: atom_id res chain seq x y z
N MET A 1 23.85 34.18 6.67
CA MET A 1 24.50 33.43 7.77
C MET A 1 23.73 33.69 9.05
N TYR A 2 23.71 32.72 9.96
CA TYR A 2 23.06 32.85 11.26
C TYR A 2 23.92 33.66 12.22
N ASN A 3 23.29 34.39 13.14
CA ASN A 3 23.99 35.15 14.19
C ASN A 3 24.27 34.28 15.43
N ASP A 4 25.08 34.78 16.36
CA ASP A 4 25.49 34.05 17.57
C ASP A 4 24.30 33.58 18.43
N ALA A 5 23.22 34.37 18.50
CA ALA A 5 22.02 33.98 19.25
C ALA A 5 21.34 32.77 18.60
N GLN A 6 21.26 32.74 17.26
CA GLN A 6 20.72 31.62 16.50
C GLN A 6 21.60 30.36 16.63
N ILE A 7 22.93 30.51 16.62
CA ILE A 7 23.84 29.39 16.84
C ILE A 7 23.69 28.82 18.25
N ASN A 8 23.59 29.67 19.27
CA ASN A 8 23.32 29.21 20.64
C ASN A 8 21.97 28.47 20.77
N GLN A 9 20.92 28.93 20.07
CA GLN A 9 19.64 28.22 20.03
C GLN A 9 19.77 26.85 19.35
N TYR A 10 20.52 26.75 18.26
CA TYR A 10 20.82 25.48 17.59
C TYR A 10 21.56 24.51 18.51
N LEU A 11 22.66 24.96 19.13
CA LEU A 11 23.47 24.15 20.03
C LEU A 11 22.66 23.66 21.23
N SER A 12 21.79 24.51 21.78
CA SER A 12 20.83 24.12 22.82
C SER A 12 19.83 23.07 22.29
N HIS A 13 19.32 23.24 21.07
CA HIS A 13 18.37 22.32 20.46
C HIS A 13 18.92 20.89 20.33
N ILE A 14 20.19 20.75 19.94
CA ILE A 14 20.90 19.46 19.83
C ILE A 14 21.61 19.03 21.14
N GLY A 15 21.42 19.79 22.22
CA GLY A 15 21.97 19.48 23.55
C GLY A 15 23.50 19.50 23.63
N PHE A 16 24.17 20.36 22.85
CA PHE A 16 25.63 20.41 22.76
C PHE A 16 26.16 21.85 22.87
N PRO A 17 26.28 22.39 24.10
CA PRO A 17 26.74 23.76 24.31
C PRO A 17 28.24 23.92 23.98
N PHE A 18 28.66 25.13 23.60
CA PHE A 18 30.05 25.46 23.24
C PHE A 18 31.12 24.95 24.20
N LYS A 19 30.85 24.95 25.51
CA LYS A 19 31.79 24.49 26.55
C LYS A 19 32.15 22.99 26.46
N GLU A 20 31.33 22.21 25.74
CA GLU A 20 31.54 20.76 25.52
C GLU A 20 32.22 20.47 24.18
N HIS A 21 32.53 21.50 23.38
CA HIS A 21 33.18 21.31 22.09
C HIS A 21 34.60 20.78 22.27
N PRO A 22 34.96 19.67 21.62
CA PRO A 22 36.35 19.21 21.59
C PRO A 22 37.21 20.20 20.81
N ALA A 23 38.50 20.26 21.15
CA ALA A 23 39.47 21.09 20.46
C ALA A 23 39.82 20.55 19.06
N ASP A 24 39.71 19.24 18.86
CA ASP A 24 39.92 18.61 17.55
C ASP A 24 38.74 18.90 16.60
N PRO A 25 38.96 19.56 15.46
CA PRO A 25 37.89 19.92 14.53
C PRO A 25 37.14 18.71 13.97
N LEU A 26 37.82 17.57 13.75
CA LEU A 26 37.18 16.37 13.21
C LEU A 26 36.27 15.71 14.27
N GLN A 27 36.72 15.63 15.52
CA GLN A 27 35.90 15.19 16.64
C GLN A 27 34.68 16.11 16.83
N LEU A 28 34.87 17.44 16.72
CA LEU A 28 33.78 18.42 16.82
C LEU A 28 32.74 18.18 15.71
N LEU A 29 33.19 18.03 14.46
CA LEU A 29 32.33 17.77 13.32
C LEU A 29 31.55 16.45 13.47
N THR A 30 32.21 15.42 14.00
CA THR A 30 31.60 14.10 14.26
C THR A 30 30.47 14.19 15.28
N GLU A 31 30.70 14.85 16.42
CA GLU A 31 29.68 15.06 17.45
C GLU A 31 28.50 15.91 16.95
N LEU A 32 28.78 16.97 16.20
CA LEU A 32 27.74 17.81 15.59
C LEU A 32 26.86 17.00 14.64
N GLN A 33 27.45 16.18 13.76
CA GLN A 33 26.71 15.36 12.80
C GLN A 33 25.84 14.31 13.51
N MET A 34 26.41 13.59 14.49
CA MET A 34 25.68 12.56 15.24
C MET A 34 24.47 13.13 15.99
N ARG A 35 24.65 14.26 16.66
CA ARG A 35 23.58 14.91 17.43
C ARG A 35 22.52 15.54 16.53
N GLN A 36 22.92 16.08 15.37
CA GLN A 36 21.99 16.54 14.34
C GLN A 36 21.09 15.38 13.85
N LEU A 37 21.67 14.21 13.55
CA LEU A 37 20.93 13.02 13.10
C LEU A 37 19.97 12.44 14.16
N GLU A 38 20.34 12.54 15.45
CA GLU A 38 19.46 12.14 16.56
C GLU A 38 18.30 13.10 16.74
N ARG A 39 18.57 14.41 16.63
CA ARG A 39 17.65 15.45 17.10
C ARG A 39 16.74 16.00 16.02
N VAL A 40 17.27 16.16 14.80
CA VAL A 40 16.58 16.77 13.65
C VAL A 40 16.24 15.67 12.65
N PRO A 41 14.97 15.22 12.59
CA PRO A 41 14.60 14.11 11.74
C PRO A 41 14.69 14.48 10.24
N PHE A 42 14.87 13.44 9.42
CA PHE A 42 14.52 13.52 8.00
C PHE A 42 12.99 13.42 7.88
N GLU A 43 12.32 14.33 7.16
CA GLU A 43 10.86 14.25 6.97
C GLU A 43 10.36 15.07 5.78
N ASN A 44 9.22 14.66 5.21
CA ASN A 44 8.54 15.38 4.12
C ASN A 44 7.11 15.80 4.45
N LEU A 45 6.76 15.91 5.74
CA LEU A 45 5.40 16.16 6.22
C LEU A 45 4.84 17.49 5.72
N SER A 46 5.68 18.49 5.40
CA SER A 46 5.22 19.75 4.78
C SER A 46 4.55 19.56 3.41
N LEU A 47 4.77 18.43 2.73
CA LEU A 47 4.06 18.09 1.48
C LEU A 47 2.66 17.53 1.73
N HIS A 48 2.38 17.06 2.95
CA HIS A 48 1.20 16.25 3.26
C HIS A 48 0.29 16.88 4.31
N TYR A 49 0.87 17.47 5.35
CA TYR A 49 0.19 18.14 6.48
C TYR A 49 0.23 19.68 6.37
N SER A 50 0.39 20.20 5.15
CA SER A 50 0.28 21.63 4.87
C SER A 50 -0.63 21.87 3.69
N THR A 51 -1.52 22.85 3.81
CA THR A 51 -2.38 23.28 2.70
C THR A 51 -1.58 23.82 1.52
N LYS A 52 -0.37 24.33 1.75
CA LYS A 52 0.51 24.87 0.70
C LYS A 52 1.29 23.79 -0.05
N LYS A 53 1.52 22.63 0.56
CA LYS A 53 2.32 21.51 0.01
C LYS A 53 3.66 21.95 -0.61
N ARG A 54 4.39 22.83 0.08
CA ARG A 54 5.66 23.40 -0.38
C ARG A 54 6.71 23.35 0.74
N LEU A 55 7.96 23.17 0.35
CA LEU A 55 9.12 23.33 1.23
C LEU A 55 9.87 24.61 0.84
N SER A 56 10.36 25.32 1.84
CA SER A 56 11.15 26.54 1.64
C SER A 56 12.61 26.23 1.93
N LEU A 57 13.52 26.75 1.11
CA LEU A 57 14.96 26.70 1.37
C LEU A 57 15.52 28.03 1.90
N ASP A 58 14.64 29.00 2.16
CA ASP A 58 15.01 30.27 2.80
C ASP A 58 15.66 30.00 4.18
N PRO A 59 16.88 30.50 4.44
CA PRO A 59 17.60 30.19 5.67
C PRO A 59 16.84 30.52 6.96
N ASN A 60 16.06 31.62 6.98
CA ASN A 60 15.28 32.00 8.15
C ASN A 60 14.04 31.10 8.31
N GLY A 61 13.36 30.79 7.21
CA GLY A 61 12.24 29.85 7.18
C GLY A 61 12.64 28.45 7.66
N VAL A 62 13.77 27.94 7.16
CA VAL A 62 14.31 26.64 7.57
C VAL A 62 14.75 26.66 9.04
N PHE A 63 15.41 27.73 9.50
CA PHE A 63 15.77 27.88 10.91
C PHE A 63 14.54 27.86 11.82
N HIS A 64 13.51 28.66 11.51
CA HIS A 64 12.27 28.69 12.28
C HIS A 64 11.58 27.32 12.28
N LYS A 65 11.57 26.62 11.13
CA LYS A 65 11.02 25.26 11.02
C LYS A 65 11.79 24.29 11.93
N ILE A 66 13.11 24.21 11.83
CA ILE A 66 13.89 23.21 12.57
C ILE A 66 13.97 23.55 14.06
N ILE A 67 14.31 24.80 14.40
CA ILE A 67 14.59 25.21 15.78
C ILE A 67 13.31 25.55 16.54
N THR A 68 12.51 26.50 16.04
CA THR A 68 11.33 26.99 16.76
C THR A 68 10.19 25.98 16.73
N ARG A 69 9.97 25.30 15.61
CA ARG A 69 8.89 24.31 15.45
C ARG A 69 9.31 22.89 15.79
N SER A 70 10.58 22.65 16.12
CA SER A 70 11.14 21.30 16.36
C SER A 70 10.76 20.31 15.26
N ARG A 71 10.85 20.76 14.01
CA ARG A 71 10.61 19.95 12.81
C ARG A 71 11.93 19.49 12.20
N GLY A 72 11.80 18.64 11.20
CA GLY A 72 12.91 18.26 10.34
C GLY A 72 12.77 18.87 8.95
N GLY A 73 13.34 18.18 7.99
CA GLY A 73 13.17 18.41 6.58
C GLY A 73 13.76 17.24 5.81
N TYR A 74 13.62 17.23 4.49
CA TYR A 74 14.37 16.27 3.68
C TYR A 74 15.77 16.81 3.35
N CYS A 75 16.51 16.14 2.47
CA CYS A 75 17.91 16.43 2.19
C CYS A 75 18.23 17.90 1.94
N LEU A 76 17.43 18.59 1.12
CA LEU A 76 17.69 19.97 0.72
C LEU A 76 17.46 20.98 1.85
N GLU A 77 16.60 20.69 2.82
CA GLU A 77 16.43 21.53 4.02
C GLU A 77 17.48 21.18 5.07
N ASN A 78 17.65 19.89 5.39
CA ASN A 78 18.55 19.44 6.45
C ASN A 78 20.02 19.74 6.13
N ASN A 79 20.50 19.43 4.92
CA ASN A 79 21.89 19.68 4.56
C ASN A 79 22.16 21.16 4.28
N ASN A 80 21.21 21.92 3.73
CA ASN A 80 21.34 23.38 3.62
C ASN A 80 21.49 24.00 5.01
N PHE A 81 20.57 23.67 5.94
CA PHE A 81 20.60 24.16 7.31
C PHE A 81 21.92 23.82 8.01
N PHE A 82 22.31 22.54 7.99
CA PHE A 82 23.50 22.08 8.69
C PHE A 82 24.79 22.68 8.09
N GLY A 83 24.89 22.80 6.76
CA GLY A 83 26.01 23.48 6.12
C GLY A 83 26.15 24.95 6.54
N GLN A 84 25.03 25.68 6.68
CA GLN A 84 25.07 27.07 7.19
C GLN A 84 25.55 27.13 8.65
N ILE A 85 25.10 26.19 9.49
CA ILE A 85 25.57 26.07 10.87
C ILE A 85 27.08 25.81 10.90
N LEU A 86 27.58 24.87 10.09
CA LEU A 86 29.00 24.53 10.03
C LEU A 86 29.85 25.75 9.63
N ARG A 87 29.43 26.53 8.64
CA ARG A 87 30.11 27.78 8.25
C ARG A 87 30.14 28.80 9.37
N CYS A 88 29.02 28.98 10.07
CA CYS A 88 28.95 29.88 11.24
C CYS A 88 29.85 29.42 12.40
N LEU A 89 30.12 28.12 12.51
CA LEU A 89 31.05 27.55 13.48
C LEU A 89 32.52 27.56 13.00
N GLY A 90 32.79 28.11 11.81
CA GLY A 90 34.14 28.29 11.27
C GLY A 90 34.65 27.14 10.41
N PHE A 91 33.83 26.14 10.08
CA PHE A 91 34.23 25.09 9.14
C PHE A 91 34.23 25.61 7.70
N ASP A 92 35.27 25.24 6.94
CA ASP A 92 35.30 25.41 5.50
C ASP A 92 34.45 24.32 4.84
N CYS A 93 33.31 24.70 4.25
CA CYS A 93 32.45 23.72 3.60
C CYS A 93 31.73 24.25 2.35
N ILE A 94 31.62 23.35 1.38
CA ILE A 94 30.87 23.53 0.13
C ILE A 94 29.71 22.55 0.07
N TYR A 95 28.69 22.89 -0.73
CA TYR A 95 27.62 21.96 -1.05
C TYR A 95 27.96 21.20 -2.32
N ALA A 96 27.61 19.92 -2.40
CA ALA A 96 27.77 19.08 -3.57
C ALA A 96 26.42 18.52 -4.00
N ALA A 97 26.09 18.61 -5.29
CA ALA A 97 24.91 17.95 -5.83
C ALA A 97 25.14 16.43 -5.89
N ALA A 98 24.08 15.66 -5.64
CA ALA A 98 24.11 14.21 -5.63
C ALA A 98 22.92 13.59 -6.37
N ARG A 99 23.15 12.37 -6.89
CA ARG A 99 22.14 11.51 -7.52
C ARG A 99 21.88 10.32 -6.62
N VAL A 100 20.62 10.08 -6.28
CA VAL A 100 20.22 8.88 -5.52
C VAL A 100 20.06 7.70 -6.46
N LYS A 101 20.48 6.52 -6.03
CA LYS A 101 20.27 5.26 -6.76
C LYS A 101 18.80 4.84 -6.67
N LYS A 102 18.19 4.43 -7.79
CA LYS A 102 16.84 3.84 -7.75
C LYS A 102 16.88 2.47 -7.04
N PRO A 103 15.88 2.12 -6.21
CA PRO A 103 15.80 0.81 -5.56
C PRO A 103 15.73 -0.35 -6.56
N ALA A 104 16.39 -1.48 -6.27
CA ALA A 104 16.46 -2.63 -7.18
C ALA A 104 15.11 -3.33 -7.48
N SER A 105 14.05 -3.06 -6.71
CA SER A 105 12.71 -3.62 -6.93
C SER A 105 12.01 -3.12 -8.19
N SER A 106 12.55 -2.11 -8.89
CA SER A 106 12.11 -1.72 -10.23
C SER A 106 12.86 -2.55 -11.28
N THR A 107 12.37 -3.75 -11.55
CA THR A 107 13.01 -4.75 -12.44
C THR A 107 13.17 -4.32 -13.91
N GLN A 108 12.68 -3.14 -14.30
CA GLN A 108 12.88 -2.55 -15.63
C GLN A 108 13.74 -1.28 -15.65
N ASP A 109 14.22 -0.77 -14.51
CA ASP A 109 14.70 0.62 -14.44
C ASP A 109 15.80 0.87 -13.38
N ALA A 110 16.74 -0.06 -13.21
CA ALA A 110 17.89 0.11 -12.33
C ALA A 110 18.84 1.18 -12.89
N GLY A 111 18.91 2.34 -12.22
CA GLY A 111 19.76 3.45 -12.64
C GLY A 111 19.80 4.59 -11.60
N TRP A 112 20.46 5.69 -11.94
CA TRP A 112 20.55 6.88 -11.09
C TRP A 112 19.44 7.89 -11.39
N LEU A 113 18.98 8.61 -10.38
CA LEU A 113 18.12 9.78 -10.55
C LEU A 113 18.89 11.00 -11.09
N GLY A 114 18.15 12.05 -11.42
CA GLY A 114 18.71 13.39 -11.61
C GLY A 114 19.35 13.95 -10.33
N TRP A 115 20.01 15.10 -10.44
CA TRP A 115 20.49 15.86 -9.29
C TRP A 115 19.29 16.24 -8.39
N SER A 116 19.18 15.56 -7.26
CA SER A 116 17.99 15.63 -6.39
C SER A 116 18.33 15.41 -4.91
N HIS A 117 19.60 15.21 -4.60
CA HIS A 117 20.13 15.13 -3.24
C HIS A 117 21.26 16.15 -3.07
N LEU A 118 21.45 16.64 -1.85
CA LEU A 118 22.49 17.61 -1.49
C LEU A 118 23.42 16.94 -0.48
N ALA A 119 24.72 17.00 -0.68
CA ALA A 119 25.72 16.59 0.30
C ALA A 119 26.57 17.81 0.72
N ILE A 120 27.29 17.70 1.82
CA ILE A 120 28.22 18.73 2.30
C ILE A 120 29.63 18.14 2.25
N LEU A 121 30.57 18.92 1.72
CA LEU A 121 32.00 18.60 1.78
C LEU A 121 32.67 19.57 2.73
N VAL A 122 33.33 19.06 3.76
CA VAL A 122 34.05 19.87 4.76
C VAL A 122 35.55 19.63 4.61
N THR A 123 36.35 20.70 4.61
CA THR A 123 37.81 20.62 4.59
C THR A 123 38.36 20.87 6.00
N ILE A 124 39.19 19.95 6.49
CA ILE A 124 39.98 20.10 7.74
C ILE A 124 41.41 19.70 7.40
N ASP A 125 42.36 20.61 7.62
CA ASP A 125 43.79 20.39 7.35
C ASP A 125 44.06 19.76 5.97
N GLU A 126 43.50 20.38 4.91
CA GLU A 126 43.56 19.95 3.50
C GLU A 126 42.81 18.65 3.14
N GLN A 127 42.38 17.86 4.14
CA GLN A 127 41.56 16.66 3.92
C GLN A 127 40.08 17.02 3.80
N LYS A 128 39.45 16.57 2.72
CA LYS A 128 37.99 16.70 2.53
C LYS A 128 37.23 15.52 3.14
N TYR A 129 36.07 15.82 3.72
CA TYR A 129 35.17 14.83 4.31
C TYR A 129 33.75 14.97 3.74
N LEU A 130 33.12 13.85 3.42
CA LEU A 130 31.70 13.75 3.13
C LEU A 130 30.93 13.86 4.44
N VAL A 131 30.04 14.83 4.51
CA VAL A 131 29.10 15.06 5.61
C VAL A 131 27.69 15.09 5.04
N ASP A 132 26.78 14.36 5.68
CA ASP A 132 25.38 14.28 5.27
C ASP A 132 24.50 14.02 6.49
N VAL A 133 23.45 14.84 6.63
CA VAL A 133 22.41 14.73 7.67
C VAL A 133 21.01 14.68 7.08
N GLY A 134 20.92 14.41 5.78
CA GLY A 134 19.73 14.61 4.96
C GLY A 134 19.39 13.45 4.03
N HIS A 135 20.21 12.40 3.91
CA HIS A 135 19.88 11.23 3.09
C HIS A 135 18.75 10.36 3.70
N GLY A 136 18.67 10.36 5.04
CA GLY A 136 18.01 9.29 5.79
C GLY A 136 18.83 7.99 5.78
N SER A 137 18.72 7.15 6.81
CA SER A 137 19.17 5.76 6.94
C SER A 137 19.03 5.04 5.60
N PRO A 138 20.15 4.62 5.01
CA PRO A 138 21.48 4.52 5.63
C PRO A 138 22.36 5.76 5.38
N CYS A 139 22.08 6.88 6.06
CA CYS A 139 22.87 8.12 6.00
C CYS A 139 24.23 7.94 6.70
N PRO A 140 25.31 8.55 6.20
CA PRO A 140 26.58 8.63 6.94
C PRO A 140 26.35 9.14 8.36
N THR A 141 26.83 8.41 9.37
CA THR A 141 26.68 8.79 10.77
C THR A 141 27.87 9.55 11.35
N ARG A 142 28.91 9.73 10.55
CA ARG A 142 30.13 10.47 10.87
C ARG A 142 30.79 10.96 9.57
N PRO A 143 31.71 11.94 9.63
CA PRO A 143 32.43 12.42 8.46
C PRO A 143 33.23 11.29 7.81
N ILE A 144 33.09 11.10 6.50
CA ILE A 144 33.84 10.07 5.75
C ILE A 144 34.94 10.76 4.95
N PRO A 145 36.23 10.45 5.14
CA PRO A 145 37.28 11.08 4.35
C PRO A 145 37.12 10.73 2.86
N LEU A 146 37.32 11.71 1.99
CA LEU A 146 37.35 11.54 0.54
C LEU A 146 38.67 10.87 0.13
N VAL A 147 38.83 9.62 0.55
CA VAL A 147 39.93 8.72 0.16
C VAL A 147 39.31 7.52 -0.56
N PRO A 148 39.73 7.18 -1.79
CA PRO A 148 39.12 6.09 -2.55
C PRO A 148 39.16 4.76 -1.80
N ASN A 149 38.03 4.05 -1.80
CA ASN A 149 37.84 2.76 -1.14
C ASN A 149 37.86 2.81 0.40
N THR A 150 37.63 3.99 0.98
CA THR A 150 37.43 4.12 2.42
C THR A 150 36.24 3.28 2.85
N VAL A 151 36.44 2.43 3.88
CA VAL A 151 35.38 1.71 4.57
C VAL A 151 35.39 2.12 6.03
N ILE A 152 34.25 2.53 6.56
CA ILE A 152 34.07 2.87 7.98
C ILE A 152 32.88 2.13 8.57
N ALA A 153 32.84 2.05 9.90
CA ALA A 153 31.67 1.56 10.62
C ALA A 153 30.49 2.54 10.48
N GLY A 154 29.31 2.00 10.18
CA GLY A 154 28.02 2.68 10.28
C GLY A 154 27.38 2.43 11.65
N ILE A 155 26.04 2.43 11.71
CA ILE A 155 25.33 2.02 12.93
C ILE A 155 25.36 0.50 13.09
N TYR A 156 25.58 0.02 14.32
CA TYR A 156 25.60 -1.41 14.61
C TYR A 156 26.64 -2.20 13.77
N ARG A 157 26.24 -3.24 13.03
CA ARG A 157 27.09 -4.06 12.14
C ARG A 157 27.25 -3.48 10.74
N GLN A 158 26.59 -2.34 10.48
CA GLN A 158 26.62 -1.70 9.18
C GLN A 158 28.03 -1.23 8.86
N GLN A 159 28.39 -1.32 7.59
CA GLN A 159 29.58 -0.68 7.06
C GLN A 159 29.22 0.25 5.92
N LEU A 160 29.96 1.35 5.86
CA LEU A 160 29.80 2.41 4.88
C LEU A 160 31.05 2.48 4.03
N ARG A 161 30.89 2.71 2.72
CA ARG A 161 32.00 2.78 1.78
C ARG A 161 31.89 3.98 0.87
N LEU A 162 33.04 4.57 0.60
CA LEU A 162 33.20 5.62 -0.39
C LEU A 162 34.18 5.18 -1.49
N GLU A 163 33.70 5.13 -2.73
CA GLU A 163 34.51 4.77 -3.91
C GLU A 163 34.61 5.95 -4.87
N TYR A 164 35.74 6.11 -5.57
CA TYR A 164 35.88 7.10 -6.64
C TYR A 164 35.95 6.41 -8.01
N LYS A 165 34.80 6.28 -8.66
CA LYS A 165 34.64 5.40 -9.83
C LYS A 165 33.76 6.01 -10.92
N SER A 166 33.85 5.43 -12.12
CA SER A 166 32.94 5.74 -13.22
C SER A 166 31.61 5.00 -13.03
N LEU A 167 30.51 5.60 -13.45
CA LEU A 167 29.20 4.96 -13.44
C LEU A 167 29.02 4.08 -14.69
N ALA A 168 28.18 3.06 -14.59
CA ALA A 168 27.83 2.19 -15.72
C ALA A 168 27.19 3.01 -16.86
N GLU A 169 26.43 4.04 -16.51
CA GLU A 169 25.69 4.93 -17.40
C GLU A 169 26.55 6.03 -18.06
N HIS A 170 27.78 6.27 -17.59
CA HIS A 170 28.66 7.25 -18.23
C HIS A 170 29.09 6.77 -19.62
N THR A 171 28.86 7.56 -20.68
CA THR A 171 29.45 7.30 -21.99
C THR A 171 30.97 7.48 -21.96
N ASP A 172 31.44 8.55 -21.30
CA ASP A 172 32.86 8.80 -21.06
C ASP A 172 33.31 8.11 -19.76
N LYS A 173 33.99 6.97 -19.90
CA LYS A 173 34.47 6.17 -18.77
C LYS A 173 35.63 6.80 -17.99
N SER A 174 36.21 7.91 -18.48
CA SER A 174 37.20 8.67 -17.71
C SER A 174 36.57 9.50 -16.59
N GLN A 175 35.28 9.85 -16.73
CA GLN A 175 34.57 10.60 -15.70
C GLN A 175 34.32 9.76 -14.47
N ARG A 176 34.72 10.32 -13.32
CA ARG A 176 34.59 9.69 -12.01
C ARG A 176 33.75 10.55 -11.09
N VAL A 177 32.99 9.87 -10.25
CA VAL A 177 32.19 10.45 -9.17
C VAL A 177 32.49 9.67 -7.89
N TRP A 178 32.24 10.32 -6.76
CA TRP A 178 32.23 9.64 -5.48
C TRP A 178 30.93 8.86 -5.35
N VAL A 179 31.00 7.58 -5.00
CA VAL A 179 29.86 6.69 -4.79
C VAL A 179 29.85 6.25 -3.34
N TYR A 180 28.79 6.64 -2.63
CA TYR A 180 28.52 6.21 -1.28
C TYR A 180 27.66 4.95 -1.29
N SER A 181 28.12 3.92 -0.58
CA SER A 181 27.45 2.62 -0.48
C SER A 181 27.38 2.17 0.98
N HIS A 182 26.43 1.29 1.28
CA HIS A 182 26.29 0.67 2.60
C HIS A 182 26.10 -0.84 2.47
N ARG A 183 26.35 -1.57 3.56
CA ARG A 183 25.95 -2.97 3.74
C ARG A 183 25.63 -3.24 5.21
N GLU A 184 24.68 -4.12 5.48
CA GLU A 184 24.19 -4.38 6.85
C GLU A 184 25.14 -5.23 7.71
N HIS A 185 25.95 -6.08 7.08
CA HIS A 185 26.96 -6.93 7.72
C HIS A 185 28.03 -7.36 6.70
N ASP A 186 29.11 -7.99 7.16
CA ASP A 186 30.30 -8.29 6.35
C ASP A 186 30.05 -9.19 5.12
N GLU A 187 29.07 -10.09 5.21
CA GLU A 187 28.70 -10.99 4.12
C GLU A 187 27.65 -10.38 3.17
N ALA A 188 27.03 -9.25 3.53
CA ALA A 188 26.03 -8.60 2.70
C ALA A 188 26.68 -7.92 1.49
N ALA A 189 25.97 -7.94 0.37
CA ALA A 189 26.36 -7.18 -0.82
C ALA A 189 26.33 -5.67 -0.53
N TRP A 190 27.25 -4.94 -1.16
CA TRP A 190 27.24 -3.48 -1.14
C TRP A 190 26.05 -2.94 -1.93
N ILE A 191 25.31 -2.02 -1.32
CA ILE A 191 24.19 -1.32 -1.93
C ILE A 191 24.62 0.13 -2.16
N GLU A 192 24.63 0.56 -3.43
CA GLU A 192 24.90 1.95 -3.81
C GLU A 192 23.72 2.83 -3.40
N ALA A 193 23.97 3.87 -2.61
CA ALA A 193 22.93 4.76 -2.11
C ALA A 193 22.84 6.06 -2.91
N TYR A 194 23.94 6.79 -3.05
CA TYR A 194 24.02 7.99 -3.89
C TYR A 194 25.44 8.23 -4.42
N CYS A 195 25.55 9.04 -5.47
CA CYS A 195 26.83 9.51 -6.00
C CYS A 195 26.87 11.05 -6.11
N PHE A 196 28.06 11.64 -6.02
CA PHE A 196 28.26 13.10 -6.05
C PHE A 196 29.59 13.49 -6.68
N THR A 197 29.72 14.77 -7.05
CA THR A 197 30.96 15.39 -7.53
C THR A 197 31.51 16.35 -6.47
N GLU A 198 32.75 16.82 -6.65
CA GLU A 198 33.32 17.89 -5.81
C GLU A 198 33.00 19.29 -6.36
N LEU A 199 32.13 19.39 -7.36
CA LEU A 199 31.69 20.66 -7.91
C LEU A 199 30.78 21.36 -6.90
N GLU A 200 31.13 22.60 -6.55
CA GLU A 200 30.33 23.41 -5.64
C GLU A 200 28.95 23.70 -6.25
N CYS A 201 27.92 23.42 -5.45
CA CYS A 201 26.52 23.67 -5.73
C CYS A 201 26.11 24.98 -5.06
N LEU A 202 25.61 25.94 -5.85
CA LEU A 202 25.14 27.23 -5.37
C LEU A 202 23.70 27.12 -4.84
N PRO A 203 23.25 28.07 -4.00
CA PRO A 203 21.86 28.08 -3.53
C PRO A 203 20.79 28.00 -4.61
N THR A 204 21.02 28.66 -5.75
CA THR A 204 20.11 28.63 -6.92
C THR A 204 20.05 27.27 -7.59
N ASP A 205 21.12 26.48 -7.53
CA ASP A 205 21.16 25.13 -8.10
C ASP A 205 20.25 24.21 -7.29
N PHE A 206 20.40 24.21 -5.97
CA PHE A 206 19.59 23.35 -5.13
C PHE A 206 18.16 23.86 -4.92
N GLU A 207 17.86 25.14 -5.16
CA GLU A 207 16.49 25.63 -5.35
C GLU A 207 15.82 24.99 -6.58
N THR A 208 16.57 24.87 -7.68
CA THR A 208 16.09 24.17 -8.89
C THR A 208 15.92 22.67 -8.63
N MET A 209 16.91 22.03 -7.98
CA MET A 209 16.85 20.62 -7.61
C MET A 209 15.64 20.30 -6.72
N ASN A 210 15.22 21.24 -5.86
CA ASN A 210 14.08 21.13 -4.96
C ASN A 210 12.74 20.94 -5.68
N HIS A 211 12.63 21.42 -6.92
CA HIS A 211 11.36 21.41 -7.63
C HIS A 211 10.87 19.98 -7.88
N PHE A 212 11.72 19.09 -8.40
CA PHE A 212 11.35 17.70 -8.71
C PHE A 212 10.82 16.92 -7.49
N PRO A 213 11.56 16.78 -6.37
CA PRO A 213 11.10 16.01 -5.22
C PRO A 213 9.85 16.64 -4.58
N MET A 214 9.68 17.96 -4.66
CA MET A 214 8.55 18.70 -4.08
C MET A 214 7.26 18.62 -4.90
N THR A 215 7.33 18.68 -6.24
CA THR A 215 6.13 18.88 -7.09
C THR A 215 5.83 17.73 -8.03
N SER A 216 6.82 16.90 -8.38
CA SER A 216 6.61 15.87 -9.39
C SER A 216 5.70 14.76 -8.87
N PRO A 217 4.65 14.34 -9.61
CA PRO A 217 3.85 13.18 -9.24
C PRO A 217 4.64 11.86 -9.34
N LYS A 218 5.85 11.88 -9.92
CA LYS A 218 6.78 10.73 -9.96
C LYS A 218 7.72 10.68 -8.76
N SER A 219 7.75 11.71 -7.93
CA SER A 219 8.59 11.76 -6.73
C SER A 219 8.05 10.81 -5.66
N ILE A 220 8.94 10.06 -5.01
CA ILE A 220 8.58 9.26 -3.84
C ILE A 220 8.02 10.13 -2.72
N PHE A 221 8.47 11.39 -2.61
CA PHE A 221 8.08 12.30 -1.54
C PHE A 221 6.69 12.90 -1.73
N THR A 222 6.17 12.99 -2.96
CA THR A 222 4.79 13.44 -3.21
C THR A 222 3.79 12.29 -3.07
N GLN A 223 4.25 11.05 -3.29
CA GLN A 223 3.42 9.85 -3.21
C GLN A 223 3.35 9.22 -1.82
N ASN A 224 4.34 9.49 -0.95
CA ASN A 224 4.48 8.78 0.32
C ASN A 224 4.88 9.73 1.44
N ILE A 225 4.35 9.50 2.64
CA ILE A 225 4.85 10.12 3.87
C ILE A 225 6.05 9.33 4.38
N ILE A 226 7.14 10.04 4.59
CA ILE A 226 8.42 9.50 5.01
C ILE A 226 8.93 10.37 6.15
N ALA A 227 9.28 9.72 7.26
CA ALA A 227 10.04 10.35 8.33
C ALA A 227 11.08 9.38 8.87
N GLN A 228 12.20 9.91 9.33
CA GLN A 228 13.26 9.09 9.86
C GLN A 228 14.08 9.85 10.90
N ARG A 229 14.56 9.14 11.91
CA ARG A 229 15.47 9.68 12.93
C ARG A 229 16.43 8.59 13.41
N PHE A 230 17.66 8.97 13.73
CA PHE A 230 18.60 8.06 14.38
C PHE A 230 18.36 8.01 15.89
N LEU A 231 18.72 6.88 16.50
CA LEU A 231 18.58 6.62 17.93
C LEU A 231 19.96 6.59 18.56
N MET A 232 20.11 7.31 19.67
CA MET A 232 21.35 7.35 20.46
C MET A 232 21.31 6.29 21.56
N ASP A 233 22.45 5.65 21.80
CA ASP A 233 22.74 4.92 23.02
C ASP A 233 23.25 5.92 24.07
N ASP A 234 22.42 6.30 25.04
CA ASP A 234 22.79 7.34 26.01
C ASP A 234 24.02 6.96 26.85
N ASP A 235 24.25 5.66 27.09
CA ASP A 235 25.40 5.18 27.85
C ASP A 235 26.71 5.32 27.07
N LYS A 236 26.67 4.99 25.77
CA LYS A 236 27.85 5.00 24.89
C LYS A 236 28.05 6.32 24.16
N LYS A 237 27.04 7.20 24.16
CA LYS A 237 26.99 8.43 23.35
C LYS A 237 27.24 8.16 21.86
N GLU A 238 26.72 7.05 21.34
CA GLU A 238 26.85 6.66 19.94
C GLU A 238 25.49 6.33 19.32
N LEU A 239 25.34 6.58 18.01
CA LEU A 239 24.14 6.16 17.28
C LEU A 239 24.11 4.64 17.16
N ASN A 240 23.04 4.00 17.65
CA ASN A 240 22.92 2.54 17.70
C ASN A 240 21.68 1.99 16.96
N GLY A 241 20.91 2.87 16.32
CA GLY A 241 19.66 2.50 15.69
C GLY A 241 19.05 3.62 14.86
N SER A 242 17.93 3.30 14.23
CA SER A 242 17.10 4.27 13.52
C SER A 242 15.64 3.87 13.55
N VAL A 243 14.76 4.85 13.47
CA VAL A 243 13.32 4.66 13.29
C VAL A 243 12.90 5.30 11.97
N THR A 244 12.12 4.56 11.17
CA THR A 244 11.60 5.01 9.87
C THR A 244 10.07 4.87 9.86
N LEU A 245 9.38 5.93 9.51
CA LEU A 245 7.99 5.92 9.10
C LEU A 245 7.96 5.91 7.57
N PHE A 246 7.29 4.92 6.99
CA PHE A 246 7.00 4.85 5.57
C PHE A 246 5.51 4.54 5.39
N ARG A 247 4.76 5.49 4.82
CA ARG A 247 3.28 5.42 4.65
C ARG A 247 2.54 5.27 5.98
N ASN A 248 2.19 4.03 6.33
CA ASN A 248 1.44 3.65 7.53
C ASN A 248 2.26 2.72 8.44
N ARG A 249 3.55 2.54 8.18
CA ARG A 249 4.39 1.57 8.89
C ARG A 249 5.52 2.29 9.57
N VAL A 250 5.67 2.10 10.88
CA VAL A 250 6.87 2.49 11.63
C VAL A 250 7.74 1.25 11.81
N LYS A 251 8.99 1.34 11.40
CA LYS A 251 10.00 0.32 11.62
C LYS A 251 11.16 0.93 12.41
N ALA A 252 11.42 0.40 13.58
CA ALA A 252 12.56 0.79 14.40
C ALA A 252 13.57 -0.35 14.47
N HIS A 253 14.82 -0.06 14.14
CA HIS A 253 15.94 -0.97 14.29
C HIS A 253 16.81 -0.49 15.45
N MET A 254 16.96 -1.30 16.48
CA MET A 254 17.75 -1.00 17.68
C MET A 254 18.73 -2.13 17.95
N ALA A 255 20.03 -1.82 17.99
CA ALA A 255 21.12 -2.81 18.08
C ALA A 255 20.96 -3.90 19.16
N ARG A 256 20.32 -3.61 20.30
CA ARG A 256 20.17 -4.55 21.43
C ARG A 256 18.75 -5.12 21.60
N VAL A 257 17.75 -4.50 20.99
CA VAL A 257 16.33 -4.86 21.15
C VAL A 257 15.82 -5.61 19.92
N GLY A 258 16.46 -5.44 18.76
CA GLY A 258 16.05 -6.02 17.49
C GLY A 258 15.24 -5.05 16.64
N THR A 259 14.45 -5.60 15.73
CA THR A 259 13.55 -4.83 14.87
C THR A 259 12.15 -4.82 15.49
N MET A 260 11.63 -3.63 15.74
CA MET A 260 10.23 -3.42 16.12
C MET A 260 9.48 -2.85 14.92
N GLU A 261 8.23 -3.26 14.77
CA GLU A 261 7.36 -2.80 13.72
C GLU A 261 5.96 -2.51 14.23
N GLU A 262 5.38 -1.43 13.72
CA GLU A 262 4.04 -0.97 14.06
C GLU A 262 3.31 -0.58 12.78
N ILE A 263 2.07 -1.05 12.63
CA ILE A 263 1.17 -0.68 11.55
C ILE A 263 0.15 0.31 12.11
N LEU A 264 0.01 1.45 11.44
CA LEU A 264 -0.85 2.55 11.82
C LEU A 264 -2.16 2.43 11.02
N GLU A 265 -3.27 2.31 11.73
CA GLU A 265 -4.58 2.04 11.10
C GLU A 265 -5.33 3.33 10.74
N SER A 266 -4.95 4.46 11.32
CA SER A 266 -5.62 5.74 11.13
C SER A 266 -4.66 6.93 11.11
N GLU A 267 -5.15 8.08 10.61
CA GLU A 267 -4.42 9.34 10.71
C GLU A 267 -4.09 9.72 12.16
N SER A 268 -5.00 9.46 13.10
CA SER A 268 -4.73 9.71 14.52
C SER A 268 -3.56 8.88 15.02
N ASP A 269 -3.46 7.60 14.63
CA ASP A 269 -2.33 6.75 15.01
C ASP A 269 -1.04 7.27 14.40
N ARG A 270 -1.08 7.68 13.12
CA ARG A 270 0.10 8.23 12.45
C ARG A 270 0.57 9.54 13.07
N VAL A 271 -0.33 10.46 13.41
CA VAL A 271 0.03 11.71 14.09
C VAL A 271 0.64 11.41 15.47
N ALA A 272 0.07 10.48 16.23
CA ALA A 272 0.62 10.07 17.52
C ALA A 272 2.00 9.42 17.38
N ALA A 273 2.20 8.58 16.37
CA ALA A 273 3.49 7.98 16.05
C ALA A 273 4.53 9.01 15.60
N ILE A 274 4.13 10.02 14.81
CA ILE A 274 4.99 11.14 14.40
C ILE A 274 5.52 11.88 15.65
N GLU A 275 4.65 12.17 16.61
CA GLU A 275 5.03 12.84 17.85
C GLU A 275 5.94 11.96 18.71
N ARG A 276 5.56 10.69 18.93
CA ARG A 276 6.32 9.76 19.77
C ARG A 276 7.72 9.47 19.23
N TRP A 277 7.82 9.09 17.95
CA TRP A 277 9.06 8.54 17.39
C TRP A 277 10.00 9.62 16.84
N PHE A 278 9.44 10.70 16.27
CA PHE A 278 10.19 11.73 15.55
C PHE A 278 10.21 13.06 16.28
N ARG A 279 9.56 13.16 17.45
CA ARG A 279 9.49 14.37 18.30
C ARG A 279 8.85 15.57 17.59
N ILE A 280 7.97 15.31 16.62
CA ILE A 280 7.29 16.33 15.83
C ILE A 280 5.85 16.50 16.32
N ARG A 281 5.51 17.71 16.76
CA ARG A 281 4.13 18.08 17.10
C ARG A 281 3.48 18.83 15.94
N LEU A 282 2.47 18.21 15.32
CA LEU A 282 1.62 18.87 14.32
C LEU A 282 0.52 19.68 15.02
N GLU A 283 0.30 20.91 14.59
CA GLU A 283 -0.80 21.76 15.03
C GLU A 283 -2.16 21.20 14.58
N PRO A 284 -3.26 21.53 15.28
CA PRO A 284 -4.60 21.07 14.88
C PRO A 284 -4.94 21.33 13.40
N LYS A 285 -4.62 22.52 12.87
CA LYS A 285 -4.83 22.86 11.45
C LYS A 285 -3.94 22.09 10.47
N GLU A 286 -2.77 21.63 10.91
CA GLU A 286 -1.86 20.83 10.08
C GLU A 286 -2.38 19.40 9.98
N ARG A 287 -2.93 18.86 11.08
CA ARG A 287 -3.51 17.51 11.14
C ARG A 287 -4.66 17.32 10.16
N THR A 288 -5.49 18.35 9.96
CA THR A 288 -6.63 18.29 9.02
C THR A 288 -6.23 18.58 7.58
N ALA A 289 -5.04 19.15 7.33
CA ALA A 289 -4.60 19.52 5.97
C ALA A 289 -4.38 18.32 5.03
N ILE A 290 -4.29 17.12 5.60
CA ILE A 290 -4.12 15.87 4.84
C ILE A 290 -5.46 15.26 4.41
N GLU A 291 -6.58 15.68 4.98
CA GLU A 291 -7.91 15.12 4.72
C GLU A 291 -8.24 15.18 3.22
N GLY A 292 -8.72 14.07 2.67
CA GLY A 292 -9.04 13.96 1.24
C GLY A 292 -7.83 13.80 0.31
N SER A 293 -6.60 13.83 0.83
CA SER A 293 -5.40 13.58 0.03
C SER A 293 -5.20 12.10 -0.26
N GLN A 294 -4.41 11.78 -1.30
CA GLN A 294 -4.08 10.39 -1.66
C GLN A 294 -3.26 9.65 -0.60
N THR A 295 -2.64 10.39 0.33
CA THR A 295 -1.74 9.87 1.38
C THR A 295 -2.42 9.79 2.76
N GLU A 296 -3.69 10.18 2.86
CA GLU A 296 -4.51 10.04 4.07
C GLU A 296 -4.74 8.56 4.41
N LEU A 297 -4.45 8.17 5.66
CA LEU A 297 -4.86 6.88 6.23
C LEU A 297 -6.31 6.97 6.66
N ARG A 298 -7.16 6.39 5.83
CA ARG A 298 -8.54 6.15 6.20
C ARG A 298 -8.59 4.87 6.99
N LYS A 299 -9.23 4.94 8.16
CA LYS A 299 -9.49 3.78 9.01
C LYS A 299 -10.13 2.71 8.14
N MET A 300 -9.41 1.61 7.92
CA MET A 300 -9.98 0.45 7.24
C MET A 300 -11.23 0.06 8.01
N ALA A 301 -12.36 -0.09 7.33
CA ALA A 301 -13.45 -0.88 7.88
C ALA A 301 -12.95 -2.32 7.94
N SER A 302 -12.24 -2.70 9.02
CA SER A 302 -11.76 -4.07 9.21
C SER A 302 -12.95 -5.01 9.12
N LEU A 303 -12.89 -5.95 8.18
CA LEU A 303 -13.83 -7.06 8.07
C LEU A 303 -13.84 -7.91 9.35
N ASN A 304 -12.72 -7.92 10.07
CA ASN A 304 -12.55 -8.62 11.33
C ASN A 304 -12.92 -7.74 12.55
N SER A 305 -14.00 -6.97 12.44
CA SER A 305 -14.56 -6.21 13.55
C SER A 305 -15.45 -7.11 14.41
N TRP A 306 -15.36 -6.97 15.74
CA TRP A 306 -16.25 -7.67 16.68
C TRP A 306 -17.73 -7.50 16.32
N TRP A 307 -18.11 -6.33 15.78
CA TRP A 307 -19.47 -6.03 15.37
C TRP A 307 -19.91 -6.90 14.20
N TYR A 308 -19.06 -7.10 13.20
CA TYR A 308 -19.40 -7.98 12.08
C TYR A 308 -19.41 -9.45 12.48
N ARG A 309 -18.49 -9.89 13.35
CA ARG A 309 -18.53 -11.23 13.94
C ARG A 309 -19.81 -11.49 14.74
N LEU A 310 -20.32 -10.48 15.46
CA LEU A 310 -21.61 -10.57 16.13
C LEU A 310 -22.75 -10.75 15.10
N LEU A 311 -22.73 -9.96 14.03
CA LEU A 311 -23.74 -10.03 12.98
C LEU A 311 -23.72 -11.36 12.23
N GLU A 312 -22.54 -11.86 11.85
CA GLU A 312 -22.32 -13.14 11.15
C GLU A 312 -22.77 -14.34 11.99
N ASN A 313 -22.32 -14.40 13.24
CA ASN A 313 -22.45 -15.60 14.06
C ASN A 313 -23.79 -15.69 14.82
N TYR A 314 -24.46 -14.55 15.05
CA TYR A 314 -25.66 -14.52 15.91
C TYR A 314 -26.88 -13.86 15.27
N VAL A 315 -26.72 -12.76 14.53
CA VAL A 315 -27.88 -11.99 14.01
C VAL A 315 -28.36 -12.55 12.66
N TYR A 316 -27.44 -12.72 11.71
CA TYR A 316 -27.74 -13.15 10.35
C TYR A 316 -27.31 -14.60 10.08
N THR A 317 -27.07 -15.40 11.11
CA THR A 317 -26.81 -16.83 10.98
C THR A 317 -27.90 -17.50 10.13
N VAL A 318 -27.46 -18.25 9.12
CA VAL A 318 -28.32 -19.07 8.26
C VAL A 318 -28.01 -20.55 8.53
N PRO A 319 -29.00 -21.45 8.36
CA PRO A 319 -28.76 -22.89 8.49
C PRO A 319 -27.67 -23.35 7.51
N GLU A 320 -26.81 -24.27 7.95
CA GLU A 320 -25.85 -24.90 7.05
C GLU A 320 -26.61 -25.59 5.91
N PRO A 321 -26.25 -25.31 4.64
CA PRO A 321 -26.90 -25.96 3.53
C PRO A 321 -26.43 -27.43 3.42
N PRO A 322 -27.18 -28.29 2.72
CA PRO A 322 -26.80 -29.69 2.53
C PRO A 322 -25.40 -29.81 1.91
N PRO A 323 -24.58 -30.77 2.36
CA PRO A 323 -23.24 -30.96 1.82
C PRO A 323 -23.32 -31.31 0.33
N ARG A 324 -22.48 -30.65 -0.47
CA ARG A 324 -22.28 -31.00 -1.88
C ARG A 324 -21.17 -32.02 -1.99
N THR A 325 -21.30 -32.94 -2.94
CA THR A 325 -20.25 -33.89 -3.26
C THR A 325 -20.06 -33.90 -4.76
N ARG A 326 -18.81 -33.73 -5.21
CA ARG A 326 -18.48 -33.75 -6.63
C ARG A 326 -18.67 -35.16 -7.20
N THR A 327 -19.57 -35.28 -8.16
CA THR A 327 -19.81 -36.54 -8.89
C THR A 327 -19.19 -36.55 -10.29
N LYS A 328 -18.92 -35.37 -10.86
CA LYS A 328 -18.21 -35.17 -12.13
C LYS A 328 -17.01 -34.25 -11.92
N PRO A 329 -15.84 -34.53 -12.55
CA PRO A 329 -14.68 -33.68 -12.40
C PRO A 329 -14.98 -32.23 -12.83
N MET A 330 -14.24 -31.27 -12.27
CA MET A 330 -14.25 -29.92 -12.81
C MET A 330 -13.59 -29.95 -14.20
N GLU A 331 -14.29 -29.48 -15.21
CA GLU A 331 -13.86 -29.56 -16.61
C GLU A 331 -13.29 -28.23 -17.10
N VAL A 332 -13.91 -27.09 -16.76
CA VAL A 332 -13.55 -25.76 -17.29
C VAL A 332 -13.53 -24.66 -16.22
N LEU A 333 -12.45 -23.89 -16.17
CA LEU A 333 -12.31 -22.69 -15.33
C LEU A 333 -12.29 -21.43 -16.21
N CYS A 334 -13.31 -20.59 -16.10
CA CYS A 334 -13.41 -19.32 -16.82
C CYS A 334 -13.05 -18.16 -15.90
N ILE A 335 -11.77 -17.78 -15.89
CA ILE A 335 -11.15 -16.99 -14.81
C ILE A 335 -10.91 -15.52 -15.18
N GLY A 336 -11.53 -15.03 -16.24
CA GLY A 336 -11.52 -13.62 -16.58
C GLY A 336 -12.27 -12.77 -15.57
N LEU A 337 -11.79 -11.54 -15.32
CA LEU A 337 -12.44 -10.61 -14.40
C LEU A 337 -13.91 -10.35 -14.79
N PRO A 338 -14.80 -9.98 -13.85
CA PRO A 338 -16.18 -9.67 -14.17
C PRO A 338 -16.29 -8.61 -15.28
N ARG A 339 -17.37 -8.68 -16.06
CA ARG A 339 -17.61 -7.81 -17.24
C ARG A 339 -16.68 -8.08 -18.44
N SER A 340 -15.96 -9.20 -18.47
CA SER A 340 -15.16 -9.64 -19.62
C SER A 340 -15.84 -10.77 -20.43
N GLY A 341 -17.18 -10.75 -20.53
CA GLY A 341 -17.94 -11.76 -21.26
C GLY A 341 -18.32 -13.00 -20.44
N THR A 342 -18.30 -12.91 -19.11
CA THR A 342 -18.53 -14.02 -18.18
C THR A 342 -19.90 -14.68 -18.34
N GLU A 343 -20.96 -13.90 -18.51
CA GLU A 343 -22.33 -14.41 -18.75
C GLU A 343 -22.50 -15.05 -20.13
N SER A 344 -21.98 -14.40 -21.19
CA SER A 344 -21.93 -15.00 -22.53
C SER A 344 -21.23 -16.37 -22.51
N LEU A 345 -20.12 -16.47 -21.78
CA LEU A 345 -19.36 -17.69 -21.66
C LEU A 345 -20.12 -18.78 -20.88
N GLN A 346 -20.87 -18.41 -19.83
CA GLN A 346 -21.77 -19.34 -19.14
C GLN A 346 -22.79 -19.94 -20.11
N HIS A 347 -23.48 -19.10 -20.90
CA HIS A 347 -24.47 -19.56 -21.88
C HIS A 347 -23.85 -20.45 -22.96
N ALA A 348 -22.64 -20.11 -23.42
CA ALA A 348 -21.91 -20.91 -24.40
C ALA A 348 -21.58 -22.31 -23.85
N LEU A 349 -21.09 -22.40 -22.61
CA LEU A 349 -20.79 -23.68 -21.98
C LEU A 349 -22.04 -24.53 -21.75
N LEU A 350 -23.16 -23.94 -21.31
CA LEU A 350 -24.42 -24.67 -21.18
C LEU A 350 -24.87 -25.28 -22.53
N LYS A 351 -24.73 -24.54 -23.63
CA LYS A 351 -25.02 -25.01 -25.00
C LYS A 351 -24.08 -26.10 -25.48
N LEU A 352 -22.82 -26.10 -25.04
CA LEU A 352 -21.82 -27.14 -25.31
C LEU A 352 -22.00 -28.42 -24.45
N GLY A 353 -23.04 -28.47 -23.62
CA GLY A 353 -23.39 -29.64 -22.82
C GLY A 353 -22.72 -29.70 -21.45
N TYR A 354 -22.16 -28.59 -20.96
CA TYR A 354 -21.69 -28.49 -19.58
C TYR A 354 -22.90 -28.28 -18.66
N ASN A 355 -23.44 -29.38 -18.12
CA ASN A 355 -24.72 -29.47 -17.41
C ASN A 355 -25.00 -28.36 -16.37
N HIS A 356 -23.96 -27.88 -15.66
CA HIS A 356 -24.05 -26.70 -14.79
C HIS A 356 -22.71 -25.95 -14.83
N THR A 357 -22.78 -24.67 -15.21
CA THR A 357 -21.67 -23.72 -15.12
C THR A 357 -21.98 -22.69 -14.04
N TYR A 358 -21.25 -22.74 -12.92
CA TYR A 358 -21.46 -21.84 -11.79
C TYR A 358 -21.04 -20.41 -12.15
N HIS A 359 -21.93 -19.44 -11.93
CA HIS A 359 -21.71 -18.01 -12.18
C HIS A 359 -21.89 -17.22 -10.88
N GLY A 360 -21.49 -15.95 -10.87
CA GLY A 360 -21.76 -15.04 -9.74
C GLY A 360 -23.25 -14.86 -9.42
N TRP A 361 -24.14 -15.27 -10.33
CA TRP A 361 -25.58 -15.24 -10.09
C TRP A 361 -26.02 -16.37 -9.15
N ASP A 362 -25.36 -17.53 -9.19
CA ASP A 362 -25.64 -18.65 -8.30
C ASP A 362 -25.45 -18.26 -6.81
N ILE A 363 -24.47 -17.40 -6.50
CA ILE A 363 -24.26 -16.83 -5.16
C ILE A 363 -25.51 -16.09 -4.64
N VAL A 364 -26.26 -15.44 -5.53
CA VAL A 364 -27.42 -14.59 -5.18
C VAL A 364 -28.72 -15.39 -5.20
N TYR A 365 -28.89 -16.27 -6.17
CA TYR A 365 -30.17 -16.89 -6.48
C TYR A 365 -30.34 -18.30 -5.91
N GLU A 366 -29.27 -19.07 -5.68
CA GLU A 366 -29.38 -20.45 -5.20
C GLU A 366 -30.14 -20.53 -3.86
N THR A 367 -30.98 -21.56 -3.74
CA THR A 367 -31.67 -21.92 -2.51
C THR A 367 -31.50 -23.42 -2.26
N PRO A 368 -30.95 -23.86 -1.11
CA PRO A 368 -30.52 -23.05 0.04
C PRO A 368 -29.30 -22.16 -0.25
N ASN A 369 -29.05 -21.17 0.63
CA ASN A 369 -28.00 -20.17 0.42
C ASN A 369 -26.61 -20.72 0.82
N TYR A 370 -25.71 -20.84 -0.16
CA TYR A 370 -24.31 -21.26 0.05
C TYR A 370 -23.33 -20.09 0.20
N SER A 371 -23.76 -18.83 0.06
CA SER A 371 -22.86 -17.67 0.11
C SER A 371 -21.98 -17.56 1.37
N PRO A 372 -22.39 -17.96 2.59
CA PRO A 372 -21.50 -17.92 3.75
C PRO A 372 -20.31 -18.86 3.63
N GLN A 373 -20.41 -19.96 2.87
CA GLN A 373 -19.31 -20.93 2.73
C GLN A 373 -18.15 -20.39 1.89
N TRP A 374 -18.37 -19.34 1.10
CA TRP A 374 -17.30 -18.61 0.42
C TRP A 374 -16.47 -17.72 1.37
N PHE A 375 -16.91 -17.55 2.63
CA PHE A 375 -16.31 -16.66 3.60
C PHE A 375 -15.56 -17.47 4.68
N GLY A 376 -14.22 -17.46 4.62
CA GLY A 376 -13.34 -18.19 5.53
C GLY A 376 -12.82 -17.36 6.72
N SER A 377 -11.82 -17.90 7.42
CA SER A 377 -11.12 -17.16 8.47
C SER A 377 -10.38 -15.94 7.88
N LEU A 378 -10.32 -14.86 8.65
CA LEU A 378 -9.66 -13.60 8.27
C LEU A 378 -8.35 -13.40 9.05
N ASP A 379 -7.82 -14.46 9.68
CA ASP A 379 -6.56 -14.46 10.42
C ASP A 379 -5.31 -14.44 9.50
N GLY A 380 -5.52 -14.64 8.20
CA GLY A 380 -4.46 -14.56 7.18
C GLY A 380 -3.64 -15.84 7.01
N ASP A 381 -3.96 -16.90 7.76
CA ASP A 381 -3.30 -18.21 7.66
C ASP A 381 -4.34 -19.28 7.27
N THR A 382 -4.97 -19.09 6.11
CA THR A 382 -5.98 -20.00 5.57
C THR A 382 -5.53 -20.52 4.21
N THR A 383 -5.46 -21.85 4.07
CA THR A 383 -5.28 -22.53 2.79
C THR A 383 -6.63 -23.05 2.32
N VAL A 384 -7.09 -22.63 1.14
CA VAL A 384 -8.34 -23.15 0.54
C VAL A 384 -8.01 -24.44 -0.21
N THR A 385 -8.73 -25.51 0.11
CA THR A 385 -8.52 -26.84 -0.47
C THR A 385 -9.54 -27.16 -1.57
N LYS A 386 -9.30 -28.25 -2.29
CA LYS A 386 -10.28 -28.79 -3.25
C LYS A 386 -11.60 -29.16 -2.57
N ASP A 387 -11.56 -29.73 -1.37
CA ASP A 387 -12.76 -30.13 -0.63
C ASP A 387 -13.60 -28.91 -0.23
N ASP A 388 -12.96 -27.79 0.12
CA ASP A 388 -13.64 -26.52 0.39
C ASP A 388 -14.36 -26.01 -0.86
N PHE A 389 -13.71 -26.08 -2.03
CA PHE A 389 -14.37 -25.74 -3.28
C PHE A 389 -15.50 -26.71 -3.63
N ASP A 390 -15.33 -28.02 -3.40
CA ASP A 390 -16.34 -29.02 -3.72
C ASP A 390 -17.58 -28.94 -2.82
N ALA A 391 -17.42 -28.44 -1.59
CA ALA A 391 -18.55 -28.12 -0.70
C ALA A 391 -19.48 -27.07 -1.31
N VAL A 392 -18.96 -26.19 -2.17
CA VAL A 392 -19.74 -25.11 -2.81
C VAL A 392 -19.99 -25.34 -4.30
N LEU A 393 -19.07 -25.98 -5.02
CA LEU A 393 -19.09 -26.16 -6.47
C LEU A 393 -19.32 -27.61 -6.91
N GLY A 394 -19.56 -28.54 -5.98
CA GLY A 394 -19.61 -29.98 -6.27
C GLY A 394 -20.65 -30.41 -7.30
N HIS A 395 -21.71 -29.62 -7.51
CA HIS A 395 -22.72 -29.86 -8.55
C HIS A 395 -22.34 -29.32 -9.93
N SER A 396 -21.32 -28.47 -10.03
CA SER A 396 -20.94 -27.75 -11.24
C SER A 396 -19.69 -28.32 -11.88
N VAL A 397 -19.69 -28.43 -13.21
CA VAL A 397 -18.52 -28.90 -14.00
C VAL A 397 -17.72 -27.76 -14.59
N ALA A 398 -18.21 -26.54 -14.49
CA ALA A 398 -17.48 -25.33 -14.87
C ALA A 398 -17.81 -24.17 -13.91
N VAL A 399 -16.93 -23.17 -13.85
CA VAL A 399 -17.09 -21.97 -13.01
C VAL A 399 -16.63 -20.71 -13.74
N THR A 400 -17.34 -19.61 -13.56
CA THR A 400 -17.06 -18.30 -14.18
C THR A 400 -17.38 -17.14 -13.22
N ASP A 401 -17.03 -15.92 -13.63
CA ASP A 401 -17.36 -14.66 -12.97
C ASP A 401 -16.74 -14.49 -11.56
N ALA A 402 -17.48 -14.04 -10.56
CA ALA A 402 -16.96 -13.62 -9.26
C ALA A 402 -16.06 -14.65 -8.57
N ALA A 403 -16.56 -15.88 -8.38
CA ALA A 403 -15.82 -16.95 -7.72
C ALA A 403 -14.56 -17.32 -8.51
N ALA A 404 -14.69 -17.46 -9.84
CA ALA A 404 -13.57 -17.80 -10.72
C ALA A 404 -12.50 -16.70 -10.76
N SER A 405 -12.90 -15.43 -10.61
CA SER A 405 -11.99 -14.29 -10.64
C SER A 405 -11.24 -14.10 -9.32
N VAL A 406 -11.96 -14.18 -8.19
CA VAL A 406 -11.42 -13.92 -6.85
C VAL A 406 -10.48 -15.02 -6.42
N PHE A 407 -10.84 -16.28 -6.69
CA PHE A 407 -10.09 -17.48 -6.28
C PHE A 407 -9.35 -18.12 -7.45
N ALA A 408 -8.94 -17.34 -8.45
CA ALA A 408 -8.41 -17.89 -9.70
C ALA A 408 -7.20 -18.80 -9.47
N ALA A 409 -6.24 -18.36 -8.65
CA ALA A 409 -5.02 -19.11 -8.37
C ALA A 409 -5.31 -20.40 -7.61
N GLU A 410 -6.18 -20.32 -6.60
CA GLU A 410 -6.59 -21.44 -5.75
C GLU A 410 -7.40 -22.47 -6.55
N LEU A 411 -8.32 -22.03 -7.42
CA LEU A 411 -9.08 -22.90 -8.31
C LEU A 411 -8.17 -23.60 -9.33
N ILE A 412 -7.22 -22.88 -9.92
CA ILE A 412 -6.22 -23.44 -10.84
C ILE A 412 -5.40 -24.55 -10.17
N ALA A 413 -5.02 -24.33 -8.91
CA ALA A 413 -4.26 -25.30 -8.12
C ALA A 413 -5.11 -26.50 -7.67
N ALA A 414 -6.36 -26.27 -7.27
CA ALA A 414 -7.28 -27.32 -6.82
C ALA A 414 -7.75 -28.25 -7.95
N TYR A 415 -7.82 -27.75 -9.18
CA TYR A 415 -8.27 -28.49 -10.36
C TYR A 415 -7.22 -28.46 -11.48
N PRO A 416 -6.12 -29.23 -11.33
CA PRO A 416 -5.00 -29.23 -12.29
C PRO A 416 -5.38 -29.78 -13.67
N ASP A 417 -6.41 -30.62 -13.75
CA ASP A 417 -6.86 -31.24 -15.00
C ASP A 417 -7.89 -30.41 -15.77
N ALA A 418 -8.47 -29.38 -15.14
CA ALA A 418 -9.48 -28.53 -15.77
C ALA A 418 -8.83 -27.61 -16.81
N LYS A 419 -9.48 -27.46 -17.98
CA LYS A 419 -9.10 -26.50 -19.01
C LYS A 419 -9.36 -25.08 -18.53
N VAL A 420 -8.46 -24.16 -18.81
CA VAL A 420 -8.55 -22.78 -18.32
C VAL A 420 -8.81 -21.82 -19.47
N VAL A 421 -9.89 -21.05 -19.35
CA VAL A 421 -10.25 -19.97 -20.29
C VAL A 421 -10.02 -18.63 -19.58
N LEU A 422 -8.99 -17.90 -20.01
CA LEU A 422 -8.78 -16.51 -19.64
C LEU A 422 -9.60 -15.62 -20.58
N ASN A 423 -10.86 -15.39 -20.21
CA ASN A 423 -11.70 -14.44 -20.94
C ASN A 423 -11.29 -13.00 -20.62
N TYR A 424 -11.11 -12.15 -21.65
CA TYR A 424 -10.66 -10.78 -21.47
C TYR A 424 -11.32 -9.80 -22.46
N ARG A 425 -10.99 -8.51 -22.36
CA ARG A 425 -11.45 -7.43 -23.24
C ARG A 425 -10.24 -6.75 -23.87
N LYS A 426 -10.25 -6.63 -25.20
CA LYS A 426 -9.20 -5.93 -25.96
C LYS A 426 -9.12 -4.44 -25.59
N ASP A 427 -10.28 -3.78 -25.44
CA ASP A 427 -10.36 -2.40 -24.97
C ASP A 427 -10.51 -2.34 -23.43
N LEU A 428 -9.39 -2.05 -22.77
CA LEU A 428 -9.32 -1.93 -21.31
C LEU A 428 -10.09 -0.71 -20.77
N ASP A 429 -10.21 0.37 -21.56
CA ASP A 429 -10.92 1.58 -21.16
C ASP A 429 -12.44 1.39 -21.23
N ALA A 430 -12.91 0.67 -22.26
CA ALA A 430 -14.30 0.22 -22.34
C ALA A 430 -14.65 -0.75 -21.20
N TRP A 431 -13.78 -1.73 -20.91
CA TRP A 431 -13.98 -2.62 -19.77
C TRP A 431 -14.04 -1.83 -18.46
N HIS A 432 -13.10 -0.90 -18.23
CA HIS A 432 -13.05 -0.12 -16.99
C HIS A 432 -14.29 0.73 -16.78
N ARG A 433 -14.84 1.34 -17.84
CA ARG A 433 -16.13 2.04 -17.78
C ARG A 433 -17.26 1.10 -17.40
N SER A 434 -17.38 -0.06 -18.05
CA SER A 434 -18.44 -1.03 -17.76
C SER A 434 -18.35 -1.59 -16.34
N ALA A 435 -17.14 -1.87 -15.85
CA ALA A 435 -16.89 -2.34 -14.50
C ALA A 435 -17.34 -1.30 -13.45
N LYS A 436 -16.97 -0.02 -13.65
CA LYS A 436 -17.43 1.07 -12.77
C LYS A 436 -18.95 1.20 -12.79
N GLU A 437 -19.58 1.21 -13.96
CA GLU A 437 -21.03 1.40 -14.05
C GLU A 437 -21.82 0.24 -13.45
N THR A 438 -21.36 -1.00 -13.59
CA THR A 438 -22.15 -2.18 -13.21
C THR A 438 -21.89 -2.64 -11.78
N LEU A 439 -20.61 -2.72 -11.38
CA LEU A 439 -20.23 -3.25 -10.07
C LEU A 439 -20.47 -2.22 -8.96
N VAL A 440 -20.31 -0.92 -9.24
CA VAL A 440 -20.54 0.15 -8.24
C VAL A 440 -22.02 0.47 -8.06
N ARG A 441 -22.86 0.23 -9.07
CA ARG A 441 -24.29 0.59 -9.02
C ARG A 441 -25.02 -0.02 -7.82
N ASN A 442 -24.66 -1.23 -7.41
CA ASN A 442 -25.25 -1.87 -6.24
C ASN A 442 -24.74 -1.26 -4.93
N ASN A 443 -23.44 -0.96 -4.85
CA ASN A 443 -22.82 -0.28 -3.70
C ASN A 443 -23.50 1.05 -3.35
N GLY A 444 -23.82 1.87 -4.37
CA GLY A 444 -24.50 3.16 -4.20
C GLY A 444 -26.01 3.09 -3.93
N ASN A 445 -26.61 1.89 -3.89
CA ASN A 445 -28.05 1.74 -3.74
C ASN A 445 -28.46 1.67 -2.25
N TRP A 446 -28.86 2.82 -1.70
CA TRP A 446 -29.23 2.94 -0.28
C TRP A 446 -30.40 2.02 0.12
N VAL A 447 -31.31 1.69 -0.81
CA VAL A 447 -32.44 0.79 -0.55
C VAL A 447 -31.94 -0.64 -0.35
N LEU A 448 -31.05 -1.11 -1.22
CA LEU A 448 -30.42 -2.42 -1.08
C LEU A 448 -29.57 -2.50 0.18
N PHE A 449 -28.80 -1.45 0.49
CA PHE A 449 -28.06 -1.37 1.76
C PHE A 449 -29.00 -1.49 2.96
N THR A 450 -30.10 -0.72 3.00
CA THR A 450 -31.06 -0.76 4.10
C THR A 450 -31.72 -2.12 4.24
N LEU A 451 -32.11 -2.74 3.13
CA LEU A 451 -32.68 -4.08 3.14
C LEU A 451 -31.65 -5.14 3.56
N SER A 452 -30.36 -4.96 3.26
CA SER A 452 -29.29 -5.86 3.72
C SER A 452 -29.19 -5.88 5.25
N CYS A 453 -29.48 -4.76 5.92
CA CYS A 453 -29.54 -4.68 7.38
C CYS A 453 -30.78 -5.38 7.97
N LEU A 454 -31.77 -5.76 7.15
CA LEU A 454 -33.04 -6.34 7.63
C LEU A 454 -33.26 -7.77 7.14
N SER A 455 -32.61 -8.19 6.06
CA SER A 455 -32.77 -9.50 5.45
C SER A 455 -31.48 -10.32 5.55
N LYS A 456 -31.52 -11.49 6.19
CA LYS A 456 -30.36 -12.40 6.35
C LYS A 456 -29.71 -12.78 5.01
N GLU A 457 -30.53 -13.09 4.01
CA GLU A 457 -30.04 -13.52 2.70
C GLU A 457 -29.35 -12.38 1.93
N LEU A 458 -29.92 -11.17 2.02
CA LEU A 458 -29.32 -9.99 1.40
C LEU A 458 -28.10 -9.50 2.19
N PHE A 459 -28.10 -9.64 3.51
CA PHE A 459 -26.91 -9.40 4.34
C PHE A 459 -25.73 -10.21 3.81
N TRP A 460 -25.87 -11.54 3.67
CA TRP A 460 -24.77 -12.39 3.21
C TRP A 460 -24.34 -12.11 1.78
N SER A 461 -25.29 -11.90 0.86
CA SER A 461 -24.96 -11.53 -0.52
C SER A 461 -24.19 -10.21 -0.58
N TRP A 462 -24.64 -9.20 0.17
CA TRP A 462 -23.97 -7.90 0.27
C TRP A 462 -22.60 -8.02 0.95
N HIS A 463 -22.54 -8.76 2.06
CA HIS A 463 -21.32 -8.96 2.83
C HIS A 463 -20.25 -9.67 1.99
N LEU A 464 -20.62 -10.71 1.24
CA LEU A 464 -19.69 -11.41 0.39
C LEU A 464 -19.19 -10.54 -0.77
N TYR A 465 -20.08 -9.83 -1.47
CA TYR A 465 -19.70 -9.04 -2.64
C TYR A 465 -19.04 -7.71 -2.28
N GLU A 466 -19.76 -6.86 -1.55
CA GLU A 466 -19.40 -5.46 -1.34
C GLU A 466 -18.33 -5.27 -0.26
N ARG A 467 -18.11 -6.28 0.59
CA ARG A 467 -17.15 -6.20 1.69
C ARG A 467 -15.96 -7.15 1.51
N PHE A 468 -16.16 -8.34 0.94
CA PHE A 468 -15.09 -9.33 0.80
C PHE A 468 -14.53 -9.43 -0.63
N MET A 469 -15.32 -9.97 -1.57
CA MET A 469 -14.86 -10.32 -2.92
C MET A 469 -14.37 -9.09 -3.70
N TRP A 470 -15.20 -8.04 -3.83
CA TRP A 470 -14.82 -6.90 -4.67
C TRP A 470 -13.72 -6.02 -4.08
N PRO A 471 -13.75 -5.67 -2.78
CA PRO A 471 -12.65 -4.92 -2.18
C PRO A 471 -11.33 -5.70 -2.23
N GLY A 472 -11.36 -7.02 -2.03
CA GLY A 472 -10.20 -7.90 -2.17
C GLY A 472 -9.65 -7.89 -3.61
N LEU A 473 -10.51 -8.22 -4.58
CA LEU A 473 -10.14 -8.31 -6.00
C LEU A 473 -9.56 -6.99 -6.54
N PHE A 474 -10.21 -5.87 -6.27
CA PHE A 474 -9.78 -4.56 -6.77
C PHE A 474 -8.78 -3.85 -5.85
N ARG A 475 -8.32 -4.51 -4.78
CA ARG A 475 -7.39 -3.95 -3.79
C ARG A 475 -7.88 -2.59 -3.26
N ALA A 476 -9.18 -2.52 -2.98
CA ALA A 476 -9.87 -1.33 -2.49
C ALA A 476 -9.60 -1.18 -0.97
N LEU A 477 -8.36 -0.82 -0.62
CA LEU A 477 -7.88 -0.78 0.76
C LEU A 477 -8.61 0.23 1.66
N ASP A 478 -9.39 1.14 1.08
CA ASP A 478 -10.27 2.08 1.80
C ASP A 478 -11.68 1.50 2.06
N GLY A 479 -11.93 0.25 1.68
CA GLY A 479 -13.22 -0.43 1.81
C GLY A 479 -14.30 0.10 0.85
N ASN A 480 -13.93 0.97 -0.10
CA ASN A 480 -14.85 1.53 -1.07
C ASN A 480 -14.52 0.97 -2.47
N ILE A 481 -15.41 0.12 -2.97
CA ILE A 481 -15.25 -0.52 -4.28
C ILE A 481 -15.23 0.51 -5.43
N GLU A 482 -15.95 1.63 -5.32
CA GLU A 482 -15.98 2.67 -6.35
C GLU A 482 -14.61 3.29 -6.55
N THR A 483 -13.99 3.73 -5.46
CA THR A 483 -12.64 4.30 -5.47
C THR A 483 -11.62 3.23 -5.83
N GLY A 484 -11.79 2.00 -5.33
CA GLY A 484 -10.98 0.83 -5.66
C GLY A 484 -10.93 0.55 -7.16
N ILE A 485 -12.08 0.36 -7.81
CA ILE A 485 -12.15 0.11 -9.25
C ILE A 485 -11.64 1.33 -10.01
N ALA A 486 -12.03 2.55 -9.63
CA ALA A 486 -11.61 3.77 -10.32
C ALA A 486 -10.08 3.95 -10.32
N ARG A 487 -9.43 3.76 -9.17
CA ARG A 487 -7.98 3.91 -8.99
C ARG A 487 -7.21 2.71 -9.51
N ASN A 488 -7.70 1.50 -9.25
CA ASN A 488 -6.91 0.28 -9.40
C ASN A 488 -7.30 -0.61 -10.56
N GLY A 489 -8.54 -0.51 -11.07
CA GLY A 489 -9.13 -1.50 -11.96
C GLY A 489 -8.26 -1.88 -13.15
N LYS A 490 -7.70 -0.90 -13.86
CA LYS A 490 -6.87 -1.15 -15.06
C LYS A 490 -5.59 -1.92 -14.77
N TRP A 491 -4.90 -1.61 -13.67
CA TRP A 491 -3.64 -2.29 -13.36
C TRP A 491 -3.91 -3.66 -12.72
N VAL A 492 -4.95 -3.77 -11.88
CA VAL A 492 -5.44 -5.06 -11.35
C VAL A 492 -5.81 -6.01 -12.50
N TYR A 493 -6.48 -5.50 -13.55
CA TYR A 493 -6.80 -6.28 -14.73
C TYR A 493 -5.58 -6.89 -15.42
N ARG A 494 -4.54 -6.08 -15.65
CA ARG A 494 -3.31 -6.52 -16.29
C ARG A 494 -2.56 -7.52 -15.42
N GLU A 495 -2.44 -7.24 -14.12
CA GLU A 495 -1.83 -8.13 -13.15
C GLU A 495 -2.54 -9.47 -13.09
N HIS A 496 -3.87 -9.49 -13.06
CA HIS A 496 -4.68 -10.71 -13.09
C HIS A 496 -4.39 -11.54 -14.33
N CYS A 497 -4.46 -10.93 -15.52
CA CYS A 497 -4.15 -11.65 -16.77
C CYS A 497 -2.71 -12.19 -16.79
N ASN A 498 -1.74 -11.42 -16.31
CA ASN A 498 -0.33 -11.84 -16.26
C ASN A 498 -0.11 -12.98 -15.26
N MET A 499 -0.76 -12.92 -14.09
CA MET A 499 -0.75 -13.99 -13.09
C MET A 499 -1.25 -15.29 -13.72
N ILE A 500 -2.38 -15.25 -14.44
CA ILE A 500 -2.92 -16.45 -15.10
C ILE A 500 -1.96 -17.02 -16.14
N ARG A 501 -1.38 -16.17 -17.00
CA ARG A 501 -0.38 -16.59 -17.99
C ARG A 501 0.87 -17.22 -17.35
N GLY A 502 1.20 -16.84 -16.12
CA GLY A 502 2.30 -17.43 -15.36
C GLY A 502 1.96 -18.72 -14.64
N LEU A 503 0.70 -18.89 -14.22
CA LEU A 503 0.24 -20.05 -13.45
C LEU A 503 -0.18 -21.25 -14.32
N VAL A 504 -0.61 -21.00 -15.56
CA VAL A 504 -1.22 -22.03 -16.41
C VAL A 504 -0.33 -22.33 -17.62
N PRO A 505 0.04 -23.60 -17.85
CA PRO A 505 0.73 -24.01 -19.07
C PRO A 505 -0.08 -23.68 -20.33
N LYS A 506 0.59 -23.35 -21.44
CA LYS A 506 -0.05 -22.87 -22.68
C LYS A 506 -1.05 -23.87 -23.26
N GLU A 507 -0.75 -25.15 -23.17
CA GLU A 507 -1.58 -26.26 -23.62
C GLU A 507 -2.92 -26.36 -22.86
N ARG A 508 -3.00 -25.80 -21.66
CA ARG A 508 -4.21 -25.77 -20.81
C ARG A 508 -4.85 -24.38 -20.75
N LEU A 509 -4.34 -23.41 -21.50
CA LEU A 509 -4.77 -22.02 -21.43
C LEU A 509 -5.29 -21.53 -22.78
N LEU A 510 -6.57 -21.15 -22.82
CA LEU A 510 -7.14 -20.37 -23.90
C LEU A 510 -7.28 -18.91 -23.46
N GLU A 511 -6.62 -17.99 -24.17
CA GLU A 511 -6.95 -16.57 -24.10
C GLU A 511 -8.07 -16.27 -25.11
N TRP A 512 -9.19 -15.74 -24.62
CA TRP A 512 -10.40 -15.59 -25.43
C TRP A 512 -11.09 -14.25 -25.16
N THR A 513 -11.64 -13.61 -26.18
CA THR A 513 -12.55 -12.48 -26.04
C THR A 513 -13.90 -12.81 -26.67
N VAL A 514 -14.96 -12.13 -26.23
CA VAL A 514 -16.32 -12.41 -26.74
C VAL A 514 -16.46 -12.23 -28.25
N GLU A 515 -15.62 -11.40 -28.86
CA GLU A 515 -15.57 -11.21 -30.30
C GLU A 515 -14.93 -12.38 -31.07
N ASP A 516 -14.23 -13.29 -30.39
CA ASP A 516 -13.63 -14.48 -31.01
C ASP A 516 -14.67 -15.60 -31.24
N GLY A 517 -15.82 -15.55 -30.55
CA GLY A 517 -16.97 -16.41 -30.81
C GLY A 517 -16.74 -17.91 -30.52
N TRP A 518 -17.42 -18.76 -31.30
CA TRP A 518 -17.45 -20.22 -31.07
C TRP A 518 -16.15 -20.93 -31.43
N GLU A 519 -15.53 -20.61 -32.56
CA GLU A 519 -14.49 -21.47 -33.16
C GLU A 519 -13.32 -21.74 -32.21
N PRO A 520 -12.63 -20.73 -31.64
CA PRO A 520 -11.48 -20.99 -30.77
C PRO A 520 -11.89 -21.65 -29.45
N LEU A 521 -13.09 -21.37 -28.96
CA LEU A 521 -13.62 -21.95 -27.73
C LEU A 521 -13.94 -23.44 -27.92
N CYS A 522 -14.60 -23.80 -29.03
CA CYS A 522 -15.01 -25.17 -29.31
C CYS A 522 -13.80 -26.06 -29.63
N ASP A 523 -12.85 -25.55 -30.41
CA ASP A 523 -11.57 -26.21 -30.71
C ASP A 523 -10.81 -26.53 -29.41
N PHE A 524 -10.61 -25.51 -28.57
CA PHE A 524 -9.92 -25.69 -27.29
C PHE A 524 -10.65 -26.65 -26.34
N LEU A 525 -11.99 -26.69 -26.36
CA LEU A 525 -12.79 -27.54 -25.47
C LEU A 525 -13.08 -28.94 -26.04
N ASP A 526 -12.58 -29.27 -27.23
CA ASP A 526 -12.90 -30.51 -27.96
C ASP A 526 -14.42 -30.72 -28.16
N LYS A 527 -15.12 -29.67 -28.59
CA LYS A 527 -16.58 -29.67 -28.82
C LYS A 527 -16.90 -29.31 -30.28
N PRO A 528 -17.99 -29.84 -30.85
CA PRO A 528 -18.46 -29.38 -32.16
C PRO A 528 -18.94 -27.93 -32.07
N VAL A 529 -18.65 -27.14 -33.10
CA VAL A 529 -19.16 -25.76 -33.23
C VAL A 529 -20.68 -25.82 -33.45
N PRO A 530 -21.51 -25.18 -32.59
CA PRO A 530 -22.95 -25.12 -32.78
C PRO A 530 -23.35 -24.36 -34.04
N ASP A 531 -24.42 -24.79 -34.72
CA ASP A 531 -25.03 -24.09 -35.86
C ASP A 531 -25.98 -22.96 -35.37
N GLU A 532 -25.42 -22.00 -34.63
CA GLU A 532 -26.12 -20.82 -34.13
C GLU A 532 -25.13 -19.68 -33.84
N THR A 533 -25.64 -18.46 -33.71
CA THR A 533 -24.79 -17.31 -33.34
C THR A 533 -24.29 -17.41 -31.90
N PHE A 534 -23.07 -16.92 -31.66
CA PHE A 534 -22.50 -16.92 -30.32
C PHE A 534 -23.38 -16.09 -29.35
N PRO A 535 -23.66 -16.58 -28.13
CA PRO A 535 -24.52 -15.87 -27.20
C PRO A 535 -23.89 -14.55 -26.76
N HIS A 536 -24.48 -13.43 -27.16
CA HIS A 536 -24.14 -12.11 -26.65
C HIS A 536 -25.15 -11.69 -25.57
N ALA A 537 -24.89 -12.11 -24.32
CA ALA A 537 -25.65 -11.64 -23.18
C ALA A 537 -25.22 -10.19 -22.85
N ASN A 538 -25.99 -9.22 -23.35
CA ASN A 538 -25.76 -7.79 -23.09
C ASN A 538 -27.00 -7.06 -22.53
N ALA A 539 -28.08 -7.76 -22.20
CA ALA A 539 -29.27 -7.14 -21.66
C ALA A 539 -29.92 -8.07 -20.64
N ALA A 540 -30.49 -7.45 -19.60
CA ALA A 540 -31.19 -8.02 -18.45
C ALA A 540 -32.33 -9.03 -18.75
N ALA A 541 -32.54 -9.43 -20.00
CA ALA A 541 -33.73 -10.12 -20.48
C ALA A 541 -33.91 -11.57 -19.98
N GLY A 542 -32.86 -12.23 -19.48
CA GLY A 542 -32.98 -13.59 -18.90
C GLY A 542 -33.29 -13.60 -17.39
N TRP A 543 -33.12 -12.47 -16.71
CA TRP A 543 -33.10 -12.40 -15.24
C TRP A 543 -34.10 -11.41 -14.63
N GLU A 544 -34.89 -10.69 -15.45
CA GLU A 544 -35.94 -9.78 -14.97
C GLU A 544 -36.98 -10.51 -14.07
N ASP A 545 -37.37 -11.74 -14.44
CA ASP A 545 -38.27 -12.57 -13.62
C ASP A 545 -37.63 -13.00 -12.28
N HIS A 546 -36.32 -13.26 -12.28
CA HIS A 546 -35.56 -13.58 -11.06
C HIS A 546 -35.38 -12.35 -10.15
N GLY A 547 -35.23 -11.14 -10.71
CA GLY A 547 -35.09 -9.89 -9.97
C GLY A 547 -36.34 -9.53 -9.14
N ALA A 548 -37.53 -9.70 -9.70
CA ALA A 548 -38.79 -9.48 -8.99
C ALA A 548 -39.01 -10.52 -7.87
N ALA A 549 -38.74 -11.80 -8.15
CA ALA A 549 -38.81 -12.86 -7.16
C ALA A 549 -37.82 -12.65 -6.00
N LEU A 550 -36.59 -12.23 -6.31
CA LEU A 550 -35.54 -11.92 -5.35
C LEU A 550 -35.92 -10.73 -4.46
N THR A 551 -36.42 -9.65 -5.06
CA THR A 551 -36.90 -8.47 -4.31
C THR A 551 -38.01 -8.86 -3.34
N LYS A 552 -38.98 -9.66 -3.78
CA LYS A 552 -40.05 -10.19 -2.92
C LYS A 552 -39.52 -11.11 -1.81
N ARG A 553 -38.42 -11.84 -2.05
CA ARG A 553 -37.74 -12.68 -1.05
C ARG A 553 -37.11 -11.81 0.04
N TYR A 554 -36.35 -10.77 -0.36
CA TYR A 554 -35.72 -9.83 0.57
C TYR A 554 -36.73 -9.04 1.40
N LEU A 555 -37.83 -8.57 0.79
CA LEU A 555 -38.90 -7.88 1.52
C LEU A 555 -39.58 -8.78 2.55
N ARG A 556 -39.83 -10.06 2.21
CA ARG A 556 -40.36 -11.04 3.17
C ARG A 556 -39.38 -11.31 4.31
N GLY A 557 -38.09 -11.41 4.01
CA GLY A 557 -37.03 -11.54 5.02
C GLY A 557 -37.00 -10.35 5.96
N ALA A 558 -36.99 -9.13 5.42
CA ALA A 558 -37.01 -7.89 6.19
C ALA A 558 -38.25 -7.77 7.09
N ALA A 559 -39.44 -8.10 6.57
CA ALA A 559 -40.68 -8.10 7.35
C ALA A 559 -40.64 -9.07 8.53
N ARG A 560 -40.08 -10.27 8.35
CA ARG A 560 -39.89 -11.25 9.45
C ARG A 560 -38.94 -10.72 10.52
N SER A 561 -37.81 -10.14 10.14
CA SER A 561 -36.86 -9.56 11.09
C SER A 561 -37.47 -8.40 11.88
N LEU A 562 -38.21 -7.51 11.22
CA LEU A 562 -38.90 -6.40 11.89
C LEU A 562 -39.97 -6.88 12.87
N ALA A 563 -40.72 -7.94 12.54
CA ALA A 563 -41.69 -8.54 13.46
C ALA A 563 -41.00 -9.13 14.71
N LEU A 564 -39.87 -9.83 14.54
CA LEU A 564 -39.06 -10.37 15.64
C LEU A 564 -38.53 -9.24 16.55
N ILE A 565 -37.95 -8.20 15.96
CA ILE A 565 -37.44 -7.03 16.68
C ILE A 565 -38.57 -6.36 17.49
N SER A 566 -39.73 -6.14 16.85
CA SER A 566 -40.90 -5.55 17.51
C SER A 566 -41.36 -6.37 18.70
N THR A 567 -41.36 -7.70 18.59
CA THR A 567 -41.75 -8.62 19.67
C THR A 567 -40.79 -8.54 20.86
N VAL A 568 -39.47 -8.44 20.60
CA VAL A 568 -38.45 -8.26 21.64
C VAL A 568 -38.61 -6.91 22.37
N PHE A 569 -38.86 -5.82 21.64
CA PHE A 569 -39.07 -4.50 22.24
C PHE A 569 -40.37 -4.43 23.06
N VAL A 570 -41.45 -5.06 22.60
CA VAL A 570 -42.69 -5.19 23.38
C VAL A 570 -42.46 -6.02 24.64
N GLY A 571 -41.72 -7.12 24.55
CA GLY A 571 -41.36 -7.96 25.70
C GLY A 571 -40.50 -7.21 26.72
N LEU A 572 -39.44 -6.53 26.30
CA LEU A 572 -38.59 -5.72 27.17
C LEU A 572 -39.36 -4.55 27.81
N GLY A 573 -40.24 -3.89 27.05
CA GLY A 573 -41.11 -2.84 27.55
C GLY A 573 -42.10 -3.35 28.61
N ALA A 574 -42.70 -4.52 28.39
CA ALA A 574 -43.57 -5.16 29.38
C ALA A 574 -42.80 -5.58 30.64
N THR A 575 -41.57 -6.08 30.49
CA THR A 575 -40.71 -6.48 31.62
C THR A 575 -40.25 -5.26 32.43
N ALA A 576 -39.87 -4.18 31.76
CA ALA A 576 -39.53 -2.90 32.40
C ALA A 576 -40.73 -2.26 33.11
N TYR A 577 -41.95 -2.45 32.59
CA TYR A 577 -43.19 -2.01 33.21
C TYR A 577 -43.58 -2.85 34.44
N MET A 578 -43.23 -4.14 34.46
CA MET A 578 -43.53 -5.07 35.57
C MET A 578 -42.49 -5.06 36.70
N LEU A 579 -41.32 -4.46 36.51
CA LEU A 579 -40.34 -4.29 37.59
C LEU A 579 -40.87 -3.28 38.62
N PRO A 580 -40.95 -3.64 39.92
CA PRO A 580 -41.49 -2.74 40.94
C PRO A 580 -40.61 -1.49 41.04
N ARG A 581 -41.22 -0.32 40.81
CA ARG A 581 -40.57 0.97 41.07
C ARG A 581 -40.20 1.01 42.55
N ARG A 582 -38.92 0.83 42.88
CA ARG A 582 -38.41 1.10 44.23
C ARG A 582 -38.66 2.57 44.53
N SER A 583 -39.62 2.84 45.40
CA SER A 583 -39.80 4.14 46.04
C SER A 583 -38.59 4.39 46.95
N ASN A 584 -37.89 5.49 46.71
CA ASN A 584 -36.80 5.97 47.57
C ASN A 584 -37.27 6.23 49.00
#